data_AF-A0A147GMB7-F1
#
_entry.id   AF-A0A147GMB7-F1
#
_cell.length_a   1.000
_cell.length_b   1.000
_cell.length_c   1.000
_cell.angle_alpha   90.00
_cell.angle_beta   90.00
_cell.angle_gamma   90.00
#
_symmetry.space_group_name_H-M   'P 1'
#
loop_
_entity.id
_entity.type
_entity.pdbx_description
1 polymer ?
#
loop_
_entity_poly.entity_id
_entity_poly.type
_entity_poly.pdbx_seq_one_letter_code
_entity_poly.pdbx_strand_id
1 'polypeptide(L)'
;AANADYLILETDLLVEDTGPDSQVRDAAPDRQQHWRVKVDLTAHPITEPLRPDITRIKPHTHGPQTALVVGPEGQNLWTDELGRIKVQFPWDRQGRENQHSSCWVRVSSPWAGNQLGGVHIPRIGQEVVVDFIAGDPDLPICTGRVHNQLNLPPWALPQQSALSGFRSRELTEGGGNSAAGRSNHLVMDDTAGRIQAQLKSDHQHSSLSLGSITRIEDNQGRKEARGEGFELRTDRHGVLRAQDGMLISTEGRANAAGGMLDMDETVQRLRAAQDQHDTLAGAAQTHGAQDAGDDQDTVQQALKAQNDEIAGSAQDSPPLGELKAPHMVLASPAGIAATAGESLRLHSGGHTAVTSGQHISVSAAGRWLASAAQGLRSFVRKGGLKWIASRGPVQVQAHQGEVVLVAHKDVRITSVEGRIRIQAKKKVVLIGGGSYTEWSAEGIRHGTAGSWQEHAAMHAQVGPMSRPIQEVPLPAAAEAPTT
;
A
#
# COMPACT_ATOMS: atom_id res chain seq x y z
N ALA A 1 -51.24 -64.87 35.47
CA ALA A 1 -52.46 -65.11 36.27
C ALA A 1 -53.55 -64.19 35.74
N ALA A 2 -54.79 -64.65 35.60
CA ALA A 2 -55.86 -63.85 34.99
C ALA A 2 -56.47 -62.79 35.94
N ASN A 3 -56.14 -62.84 37.23
CA ASN A 3 -56.55 -61.85 38.23
C ASN A 3 -55.32 -61.06 38.66
N ALA A 4 -55.31 -59.77 38.37
CA ALA A 4 -54.31 -58.78 38.74
C ALA A 4 -54.99 -57.42 38.91
N ASP A 5 -54.24 -56.39 39.28
CA ASP A 5 -54.74 -55.02 39.25
C ASP A 5 -54.71 -54.50 37.80
N TYR A 6 -55.81 -53.89 37.36
CA TYR A 6 -55.97 -53.35 36.01
C TYR A 6 -56.36 -51.87 36.07
N LEU A 7 -55.82 -51.09 35.14
CA LEU A 7 -56.26 -49.73 34.85
C LEU A 7 -57.37 -49.79 33.79
N ILE A 8 -58.55 -49.24 34.09
CA ILE A 8 -59.64 -49.13 33.11
C ILE A 8 -59.36 -47.93 32.20
N LEU A 9 -59.23 -48.19 30.90
CA LEU A 9 -58.93 -47.18 29.88
C LEU A 9 -60.19 -46.56 29.29
N GLU A 10 -61.21 -47.38 29.12
CA GLU A 10 -62.49 -47.00 28.54
C GLU A 10 -63.61 -47.80 29.21
N THR A 11 -64.77 -47.18 29.34
CA THR A 11 -65.97 -47.81 29.89
C THR A 11 -67.15 -47.44 29.02
N ASP A 12 -67.68 -48.43 28.32
CA ASP A 12 -68.91 -48.31 27.58
C ASP A 12 -70.04 -48.88 28.44
N LEU A 13 -70.90 -47.98 28.90
CA LEU A 13 -72.05 -48.31 29.75
C LEU A 13 -73.33 -48.14 28.94
N LEU A 14 -74.02 -49.25 28.69
CA LEU A 14 -75.36 -49.25 28.12
C LEU A 14 -76.36 -49.67 29.20
N VAL A 15 -77.23 -48.74 29.58
CA VAL A 15 -78.36 -48.97 30.48
C VAL A 15 -79.63 -48.84 29.66
N GLU A 16 -80.33 -49.95 29.48
CA GLU A 16 -81.57 -50.01 28.73
C GLU A 16 -82.71 -50.48 29.61
N ASP A 17 -83.82 -49.75 29.58
CA ASP A 17 -85.08 -50.25 30.09
C ASP A 17 -85.62 -51.29 29.10
N THR A 18 -85.80 -52.51 29.55
CA THR A 18 -86.31 -53.62 28.73
C THR A 18 -87.74 -54.01 29.13
N GLY A 19 -88.38 -53.22 29.99
CA GLY A 19 -89.80 -53.37 30.30
C GLY A 19 -90.69 -53.00 29.10
N PRO A 20 -91.78 -53.74 28.82
CA PRO A 20 -92.69 -53.44 27.72
C PRO A 20 -93.62 -52.24 27.98
N ASP A 21 -93.72 -51.77 29.22
CA ASP A 21 -94.64 -50.71 29.67
C ASP A 21 -93.88 -49.57 30.38
N SER A 22 -94.30 -48.31 30.17
CA SER A 22 -93.79 -47.16 30.93
C SER A 22 -94.53 -47.03 32.28
N GLN A 23 -93.80 -46.98 33.40
CA GLN A 23 -94.43 -47.01 34.74
C GLN A 23 -94.88 -45.64 35.29
N VAL A 24 -95.93 -45.71 36.12
CA VAL A 24 -96.47 -44.65 36.99
C VAL A 24 -96.33 -45.11 38.45
N ARG A 25 -96.25 -44.17 39.40
CA ARG A 25 -95.79 -44.31 40.80
C ARG A 25 -96.39 -45.46 41.66
N ASP A 26 -97.53 -46.04 41.28
CA ASP A 26 -98.28 -47.02 42.09
C ASP A 26 -98.47 -48.39 41.39
N ALA A 27 -97.53 -48.81 40.54
CA ALA A 27 -97.60 -50.08 39.82
C ALA A 27 -97.42 -51.32 40.74
N ALA A 28 -98.08 -52.43 40.37
CA ALA A 28 -98.10 -53.68 41.14
C ALA A 28 -96.71 -54.36 41.25
N PRO A 29 -96.41 -55.13 42.32
CA PRO A 29 -95.08 -55.69 42.58
C PRO A 29 -94.53 -56.63 41.49
N ASP A 30 -95.40 -57.24 40.69
CA ASP A 30 -95.09 -58.14 39.58
C ASP A 30 -94.83 -57.41 38.24
N ARG A 31 -95.00 -56.08 38.21
CA ARG A 31 -94.77 -55.22 37.03
C ARG A 31 -93.50 -54.36 37.11
N GLN A 32 -92.57 -54.65 38.03
CA GLN A 32 -91.37 -53.84 38.25
C GLN A 32 -90.48 -53.72 37.00
N GLN A 33 -89.82 -52.57 36.87
CA GLN A 33 -88.98 -52.20 35.74
C GLN A 33 -87.77 -53.14 35.62
N HIS A 34 -87.52 -53.68 34.42
CA HIS A 34 -86.40 -54.59 34.16
C HIS A 34 -85.33 -53.86 33.35
N TRP A 35 -84.20 -53.63 33.98
CA TRP A 35 -83.07 -52.96 33.34
C TRP A 35 -82.06 -54.00 32.83
N ARG A 36 -81.67 -53.87 31.56
CA ARG A 36 -80.46 -54.51 31.05
C ARG A 36 -79.32 -53.52 31.21
N VAL A 37 -78.36 -53.86 32.05
CA VAL A 37 -77.12 -53.11 32.17
C VAL A 37 -76.00 -53.91 31.54
N LYS A 38 -75.43 -53.40 30.44
CA LYS A 38 -74.23 -53.94 29.83
C LYS A 38 -73.07 -52.99 30.10
N VAL A 39 -72.01 -53.51 30.70
CA VAL A 39 -70.77 -52.78 30.93
C VAL A 39 -69.68 -53.49 30.16
N ASP A 40 -69.16 -52.83 29.13
CA ASP A 40 -67.95 -53.26 28.42
C ASP A 40 -66.78 -52.40 28.91
N LEU A 41 -65.69 -53.05 29.32
CA LEU A 41 -64.50 -52.38 29.88
C LEU A 41 -63.28 -52.73 29.04
N THR A 42 -62.51 -51.72 28.66
CA THR A 42 -61.15 -51.91 28.13
C THR A 42 -60.17 -51.75 29.29
N ALA A 43 -59.50 -52.82 29.67
CA ALA A 43 -58.63 -52.87 30.84
C ALA A 43 -57.17 -53.17 30.44
N HIS A 44 -56.21 -52.46 31.07
CA HIS A 44 -54.77 -52.64 30.84
C HIS A 44 -54.07 -53.08 32.14
N PRO A 45 -53.26 -54.17 32.14
CA PRO A 45 -52.55 -54.60 33.35
C PRO A 45 -51.61 -53.52 33.87
N ILE A 46 -51.68 -53.19 35.17
CA ILE A 46 -50.81 -52.13 35.72
C ILE A 46 -49.33 -52.53 35.76
N THR A 47 -49.03 -53.82 35.61
CA THR A 47 -47.67 -54.36 35.58
C THR A 47 -46.94 -54.06 34.27
N GLU A 48 -47.68 -53.66 33.22
CA GLU A 48 -47.12 -53.33 31.92
C GLU A 48 -47.15 -51.82 31.67
N PRO A 49 -46.08 -51.20 31.16
CA PRO A 49 -46.08 -49.78 30.83
C PRO A 49 -47.13 -49.44 29.77
N LEU A 50 -48.09 -48.57 30.10
CA LEU A 50 -49.03 -47.99 29.16
C LEU A 50 -48.43 -46.74 28.50
N ARG A 51 -48.69 -46.57 27.20
CA ARG A 51 -48.40 -45.34 26.44
C ARG A 51 -49.67 -44.94 25.68
N PRO A 52 -50.05 -43.65 25.67
CA PRO A 52 -51.16 -43.19 24.84
C PRO A 52 -50.89 -43.42 23.35
N ASP A 53 -51.93 -43.77 22.61
CA ASP A 53 -51.85 -43.84 21.15
C ASP A 53 -51.62 -42.45 20.54
N ILE A 54 -50.83 -42.42 19.46
CA ILE A 54 -50.60 -41.19 18.68
C ILE A 54 -51.85 -40.94 17.82
N THR A 55 -52.81 -40.21 18.37
CA THR A 55 -54.08 -39.87 17.69
C THR A 55 -54.02 -38.57 16.89
N ARG A 56 -52.92 -37.81 16.99
CA ARG A 56 -52.72 -36.55 16.27
C ARG A 56 -51.38 -36.55 15.54
N ILE A 57 -51.42 -36.11 14.29
CA ILE A 57 -50.22 -35.93 13.47
C ILE A 57 -49.45 -34.71 14.00
N LYS A 58 -48.11 -34.81 14.04
CA LYS A 58 -47.24 -33.67 14.39
C LYS A 58 -47.53 -32.49 13.44
N PRO A 59 -47.68 -31.25 13.93
CA PRO A 59 -47.80 -30.09 13.05
C PRO A 59 -46.59 -29.97 12.13
N HIS A 60 -46.83 -29.63 10.86
CA HIS A 60 -45.77 -29.40 9.87
C HIS A 60 -45.91 -28.01 9.26
N THR A 61 -44.78 -27.41 8.92
CA THR A 61 -44.72 -26.19 8.11
C THR A 61 -44.78 -26.53 6.62
N HIS A 62 -45.44 -25.70 5.83
CA HIS A 62 -45.60 -25.92 4.37
C HIS A 62 -44.64 -25.09 3.50
N GLY A 63 -43.64 -24.44 4.11
CA GLY A 63 -42.66 -23.65 3.41
C GLY A 63 -41.92 -22.69 4.34
N PRO A 64 -40.88 -22.02 3.82
CA PRO A 64 -40.11 -21.06 4.59
C PRO A 64 -40.96 -19.83 4.95
N GLN A 65 -40.58 -19.19 6.04
CA GLN A 65 -41.20 -17.96 6.54
C GLN A 65 -40.14 -16.89 6.72
N THR A 66 -40.55 -15.62 6.74
CA THR A 66 -39.63 -14.54 7.14
C THR A 66 -39.69 -14.29 8.64
N ALA A 67 -38.58 -13.84 9.21
CA ALA A 67 -38.48 -13.48 10.61
C ALA A 67 -37.53 -12.30 10.79
N LEU A 68 -37.75 -11.50 11.84
CA LEU A 68 -36.89 -10.39 12.21
C LEU A 68 -35.77 -10.90 13.11
N VAL A 69 -34.52 -10.54 12.85
CA VAL A 69 -33.41 -10.86 13.77
C VAL A 69 -33.48 -9.97 15.00
N VAL A 70 -33.39 -10.56 16.18
CA VAL A 70 -33.57 -9.88 17.48
C VAL A 70 -32.44 -10.20 18.46
N GLY A 71 -32.27 -9.36 19.47
CA GLY A 71 -31.23 -9.51 20.48
C GLY A 71 -31.39 -8.47 21.60
N PRO A 72 -30.39 -8.33 22.48
CA PRO A 72 -30.45 -7.37 23.58
C PRO A 72 -30.53 -5.94 23.06
N GLU A 73 -31.19 -5.08 23.82
CA GLU A 73 -31.28 -3.64 23.53
C GLU A 73 -29.88 -3.00 23.42
N GLY A 74 -29.74 -2.05 22.50
CA GLY A 74 -28.48 -1.33 22.26
C GLY A 74 -27.41 -2.10 21.47
N GLN A 75 -27.61 -3.39 21.20
CA GLN A 75 -26.66 -4.19 20.43
C GLN A 75 -26.99 -4.19 18.93
N ASN A 76 -25.94 -4.25 18.09
CA ASN A 76 -26.09 -4.39 16.64
C ASN A 76 -26.21 -5.86 16.20
N LEU A 77 -25.58 -6.77 16.96
CA LEU A 77 -25.37 -8.16 16.59
C LEU A 77 -25.40 -9.03 17.85
N TRP A 78 -26.14 -10.13 17.80
CA TRP A 78 -26.25 -11.09 18.89
C TRP A 78 -26.11 -12.51 18.35
N THR A 79 -25.01 -13.18 18.71
CA THR A 79 -24.66 -14.50 18.19
C THR A 79 -23.89 -15.32 19.23
N ASP A 80 -23.83 -16.63 19.03
CA ASP A 80 -23.07 -17.56 19.86
C ASP A 80 -21.86 -18.15 19.13
N GLU A 81 -21.18 -19.13 19.73
CA GLU A 81 -19.95 -19.74 19.23
C GLU A 81 -20.11 -20.43 17.87
N LEU A 82 -21.35 -20.71 17.45
CA LEU A 82 -21.69 -21.37 16.19
C LEU A 82 -22.21 -20.39 15.12
N GLY A 83 -22.24 -19.09 15.41
CA GLY A 83 -22.80 -18.09 14.50
C GLY A 83 -24.32 -18.15 14.39
N ARG A 84 -25.02 -18.69 15.39
CA ARG A 84 -26.48 -18.75 15.42
C ARG A 84 -27.06 -17.39 15.77
N ILE A 85 -28.32 -17.15 15.39
CA ILE A 85 -29.04 -15.91 15.69
C ILE A 85 -30.32 -16.19 16.48
N LYS A 86 -30.94 -15.14 17.00
CA LYS A 86 -32.31 -15.20 17.52
C LYS A 86 -33.24 -14.39 16.63
N VAL A 87 -34.49 -14.83 16.54
CA VAL A 87 -35.49 -14.25 15.63
C VAL A 87 -36.84 -14.06 16.32
N GLN A 88 -37.63 -13.12 15.81
CA GLN A 88 -39.04 -12.94 16.12
C GLN A 88 -39.83 -13.24 14.84
N PHE A 89 -40.76 -14.20 14.91
CA PHE A 89 -41.67 -14.46 13.79
C PHE A 89 -42.85 -13.46 13.82
N PRO A 90 -43.39 -13.06 12.65
CA PRO A 90 -44.51 -12.11 12.59
C PRO A 90 -45.78 -12.56 13.33
N TRP A 91 -45.99 -13.87 13.47
CA TRP A 91 -47.13 -14.46 14.16
C TRP A 91 -46.89 -14.67 15.66
N ASP A 92 -45.66 -14.51 16.15
CA ASP A 92 -45.36 -14.64 17.57
C ASP A 92 -45.80 -13.37 18.31
N ARG A 93 -46.90 -13.49 19.03
CA ARG A 93 -47.54 -12.41 19.81
C ARG A 93 -47.00 -12.30 21.24
N GLN A 94 -46.21 -13.29 21.71
CA GLN A 94 -45.71 -13.36 23.08
C GLN A 94 -44.25 -12.90 23.18
N GLY A 95 -43.48 -13.06 22.10
CA GLY A 95 -42.12 -12.55 22.02
C GLY A 95 -42.07 -11.02 22.20
N ARG A 96 -40.94 -10.56 22.74
CA ARG A 96 -40.72 -9.16 23.13
C ARG A 96 -39.63 -8.50 22.26
N GLU A 97 -39.42 -9.05 21.07
CA GLU A 97 -38.40 -8.62 20.12
C GLU A 97 -36.98 -8.51 20.73
N ASN A 98 -36.62 -9.46 21.60
CA ASN A 98 -35.36 -9.42 22.33
C ASN A 98 -34.65 -10.78 22.35
N GLN A 99 -33.55 -10.89 23.11
CA GLN A 99 -32.76 -12.12 23.21
C GLN A 99 -33.50 -13.33 23.80
N HIS A 100 -34.75 -13.20 24.22
CA HIS A 100 -35.57 -14.30 24.73
C HIS A 100 -36.70 -14.72 23.78
N SER A 101 -36.83 -14.08 22.61
CA SER A 101 -37.89 -14.35 21.63
C SER A 101 -37.84 -15.73 20.98
N SER A 102 -36.66 -16.34 20.83
CA SER A 102 -36.52 -17.66 20.22
C SER A 102 -35.37 -18.48 20.80
N CYS A 103 -35.33 -19.75 20.41
CA CYS A 103 -34.11 -20.56 20.46
C CYS A 103 -33.03 -20.01 19.51
N TRP A 104 -31.83 -20.57 19.59
CA TRP A 104 -30.75 -20.26 18.66
C TRP A 104 -31.01 -20.93 17.30
N VAL A 105 -31.10 -20.12 16.26
CA VAL A 105 -31.34 -20.56 14.88
C VAL A 105 -30.02 -20.56 14.11
N ARG A 106 -29.67 -21.71 13.51
CA ARG A 106 -28.48 -21.83 12.65
C ARG A 106 -28.63 -21.01 11.38
N VAL A 107 -27.54 -20.44 10.90
CA VAL A 107 -27.51 -19.61 9.69
C VAL A 107 -26.77 -20.32 8.59
N SER A 108 -27.41 -20.46 7.44
CA SER A 108 -26.77 -20.91 6.21
C SER A 108 -25.78 -19.86 5.72
N SER A 109 -24.57 -20.33 5.39
CA SER A 109 -23.48 -19.53 4.85
C SER A 109 -23.23 -19.92 3.39
N PRO A 110 -22.80 -18.99 2.52
CA PRO A 110 -22.49 -19.30 1.11
C PRO A 110 -21.41 -20.38 0.95
N TRP A 111 -20.53 -20.52 1.95
CA TRP A 111 -19.53 -21.57 2.05
C TRP A 111 -19.22 -21.83 3.52
N ALA A 112 -19.17 -23.09 3.96
CA ALA A 112 -18.88 -23.46 5.34
C ALA A 112 -18.08 -24.78 5.40
N GLY A 113 -17.11 -24.84 6.31
CA GLY A 113 -16.30 -26.02 6.60
C GLY A 113 -15.53 -25.85 7.92
N ASN A 114 -14.62 -26.76 8.25
CA ASN A 114 -13.82 -26.68 9.48
C ASN A 114 -12.87 -25.47 9.42
N GLN A 115 -13.21 -24.38 10.12
CA GLN A 115 -12.46 -23.11 10.16
C GLN A 115 -12.20 -22.47 8.78
N LEU A 116 -13.14 -22.63 7.84
CA LEU A 116 -13.11 -22.01 6.52
C LEU A 116 -14.52 -21.65 6.05
N GLY A 117 -14.65 -20.69 5.13
CA GLY A 117 -15.91 -20.34 4.49
C GLY A 117 -16.19 -18.83 4.43
N GLY A 118 -17.41 -18.49 4.03
CA GLY A 118 -17.91 -17.11 4.00
C GLY A 118 -18.92 -16.87 5.12
N VAL A 119 -18.61 -15.96 6.04
CA VAL A 119 -19.47 -15.69 7.21
C VAL A 119 -20.01 -14.26 7.14
N HIS A 120 -21.33 -14.15 7.12
CA HIS A 120 -22.05 -12.90 7.30
C HIS A 120 -23.19 -13.14 8.27
N ILE A 121 -22.98 -12.82 9.55
CA ILE A 121 -24.01 -13.02 10.58
C ILE A 121 -25.12 -11.97 10.41
N PRO A 122 -26.38 -12.38 10.26
CA PRO A 122 -27.52 -11.47 10.24
C PRO A 122 -27.55 -10.61 11.50
N ARG A 123 -27.77 -9.31 11.31
CA ARG A 123 -27.74 -8.32 12.38
C ARG A 123 -29.15 -8.04 12.91
N ILE A 124 -29.24 -7.59 14.15
CA ILE A 124 -30.51 -7.22 14.79
C ILE A 124 -31.22 -6.17 13.91
N GLY A 125 -32.50 -6.40 13.61
CA GLY A 125 -33.31 -5.56 12.71
C GLY A 125 -33.33 -6.02 11.24
N GLN A 126 -32.49 -6.97 10.84
CA GLN A 126 -32.55 -7.53 9.48
C GLN A 126 -33.66 -8.56 9.33
N GLU A 127 -34.21 -8.68 8.13
CA GLU A 127 -35.18 -9.72 7.77
C GLU A 127 -34.46 -10.93 7.17
N VAL A 128 -34.73 -12.11 7.74
CA VAL A 128 -34.18 -13.39 7.32
C VAL A 128 -35.26 -14.34 6.84
N VAL A 129 -34.89 -15.28 5.98
CA VAL A 129 -35.75 -16.39 5.57
C VAL A 129 -35.39 -17.59 6.44
N VAL A 130 -36.37 -18.12 7.15
CA VAL A 130 -36.26 -19.28 8.04
C VAL A 130 -37.05 -20.44 7.44
N ASP A 131 -36.35 -21.53 7.19
CA ASP A 131 -36.94 -22.82 6.84
C ASP A 131 -36.89 -23.77 8.05
N PHE A 132 -37.55 -24.91 7.94
CA PHE A 132 -37.70 -25.88 9.02
C PHE A 132 -37.27 -27.26 8.53
N ILE A 133 -36.31 -27.87 9.21
CA ILE A 133 -35.74 -29.15 8.77
C ILE A 133 -36.84 -30.21 8.77
N ALA A 134 -37.06 -30.85 7.61
CA ALA A 134 -38.16 -31.79 7.37
C ALA A 134 -39.58 -31.22 7.64
N GLY A 135 -39.72 -29.89 7.62
CA GLY A 135 -40.97 -29.20 7.92
C GLY A 135 -41.36 -29.21 9.40
N ASP A 136 -40.44 -29.57 10.30
CA ASP A 136 -40.68 -29.59 11.74
C ASP A 136 -40.55 -28.18 12.36
N PRO A 137 -41.65 -27.57 12.89
CA PRO A 137 -41.62 -26.25 13.49
C PRO A 137 -40.59 -26.08 14.62
N ASP A 138 -40.16 -27.19 15.24
CA ASP A 138 -39.18 -27.18 16.34
C ASP A 138 -37.72 -27.09 15.84
N LEU A 139 -37.47 -27.23 14.53
CA LEU A 139 -36.13 -27.30 13.94
C LEU A 139 -35.85 -26.18 12.91
N PRO A 140 -35.88 -24.90 13.34
CA PRO A 140 -35.65 -23.77 12.45
C PRO A 140 -34.19 -23.67 11.96
N ILE A 141 -34.03 -23.23 10.72
CA ILE A 141 -32.74 -22.89 10.10
C ILE A 141 -32.91 -21.65 9.19
N CYS A 142 -32.08 -20.64 9.40
CA CYS A 142 -32.05 -19.45 8.55
C CYS A 142 -31.34 -19.80 7.23
N THR A 143 -32.04 -19.69 6.10
CA THR A 143 -31.55 -20.07 4.77
C THR A 143 -31.16 -18.88 3.90
N GLY A 144 -31.65 -17.68 4.22
CA GLY A 144 -31.41 -16.49 3.39
C GLY A 144 -31.73 -15.18 4.10
N ARG A 145 -31.60 -14.08 3.35
CA ARG A 145 -31.89 -12.71 3.79
C ARG A 145 -32.55 -11.96 2.65
N VAL A 146 -33.41 -11.03 2.97
CA VAL A 146 -34.12 -10.22 1.98
C VAL A 146 -34.05 -8.74 2.34
N HIS A 147 -34.06 -7.90 1.30
CA HIS A 147 -34.23 -6.46 1.46
C HIS A 147 -35.71 -6.12 1.56
N ASN A 148 -36.04 -5.07 2.30
CA ASN A 148 -37.39 -4.57 2.47
C ASN A 148 -37.38 -3.03 2.61
N GLN A 149 -38.54 -2.42 2.89
CA GLN A 149 -38.68 -0.95 2.99
C GLN A 149 -37.88 -0.33 4.14
N LEU A 150 -37.49 -1.11 5.15
CA LEU A 150 -36.66 -0.68 6.28
C LEU A 150 -35.18 -1.03 6.05
N ASN A 151 -34.90 -2.09 5.28
CA ASN A 151 -33.57 -2.61 4.97
C ASN A 151 -33.33 -2.57 3.45
N LEU A 152 -33.08 -1.38 2.92
CA LEU A 152 -32.86 -1.16 1.48
C LEU A 152 -31.56 -1.83 0.96
N PRO A 153 -31.48 -2.12 -0.36
CA PRO A 153 -30.25 -2.59 -0.99
C PRO A 153 -29.05 -1.65 -0.81
N PRO A 154 -27.79 -2.16 -0.93
CA PRO A 154 -26.57 -1.37 -0.75
C PRO A 154 -26.45 -0.13 -1.64
N TRP A 155 -27.05 -0.17 -2.83
CA TRP A 155 -27.03 0.89 -3.84
C TRP A 155 -28.45 1.26 -4.27
N ALA A 156 -28.61 2.50 -4.74
CA ALA A 156 -29.88 3.06 -5.17
C ALA A 156 -30.42 2.37 -6.43
N LEU A 157 -31.32 1.41 -6.25
CA LEU A 157 -32.04 0.75 -7.33
C LEU A 157 -33.31 1.52 -7.73
N PRO A 158 -33.70 1.48 -9.02
CA PRO A 158 -33.08 0.73 -10.13
C PRO A 158 -31.88 1.42 -10.81
N GLN A 159 -31.55 2.67 -10.45
CA GLN A 159 -30.57 3.49 -11.20
C GLN A 159 -29.15 2.91 -11.18
N GLN A 160 -28.79 2.18 -10.13
CA GLN A 160 -27.48 1.56 -9.96
C GLN A 160 -27.50 0.04 -10.19
N SER A 161 -28.37 -0.45 -11.09
CA SER A 161 -28.54 -1.89 -11.36
C SER A 161 -27.29 -2.58 -11.93
N ALA A 162 -26.33 -1.81 -12.46
CA ALA A 162 -25.05 -2.33 -12.95
C ALA A 162 -24.04 -2.58 -11.82
N LEU A 163 -24.32 -2.12 -10.59
CA LEU A 163 -23.44 -2.34 -9.45
C LEU A 163 -23.78 -3.66 -8.77
N SER A 164 -22.75 -4.47 -8.52
CA SER A 164 -22.84 -5.72 -7.79
C SER A 164 -21.69 -5.87 -6.79
N GLY A 165 -21.85 -6.71 -5.77
CA GLY A 165 -20.79 -7.00 -4.78
C GLY A 165 -21.25 -6.92 -3.33
N PHE A 166 -20.33 -6.58 -2.43
CA PHE A 166 -20.52 -6.62 -0.99
C PHE A 166 -20.33 -5.24 -0.38
N ARG A 167 -21.24 -4.84 0.51
CA ARG A 167 -21.11 -3.64 1.33
C ARG A 167 -21.43 -3.96 2.78
N SER A 168 -20.46 -3.73 3.64
CA SER A 168 -20.56 -3.91 5.09
C SER A 168 -20.89 -2.58 5.77
N ARG A 169 -21.04 -2.62 7.11
CA ARG A 169 -21.22 -1.43 7.93
C ARG A 169 -20.38 -1.55 9.20
N GLU A 170 -19.72 -0.46 9.58
CA GLU A 170 -19.01 -0.33 10.86
C GLU A 170 -19.99 -0.57 12.02
N LEU A 171 -19.57 -1.34 13.01
CA LEU A 171 -20.35 -1.57 14.22
C LEU A 171 -20.10 -0.42 15.19
N THR A 172 -21.14 0.33 15.52
CA THR A 172 -21.11 1.42 16.49
C THR A 172 -22.25 1.27 17.49
N GLU A 173 -22.01 1.63 18.74
CA GLU A 173 -23.06 1.65 19.76
C GLU A 173 -24.23 2.54 19.29
N GLY A 174 -25.46 2.02 19.36
CA GLY A 174 -26.66 2.78 19.00
C GLY A 174 -26.84 3.15 17.51
N GLY A 175 -26.04 2.63 16.57
CA GLY A 175 -26.15 3.05 15.17
C GLY A 175 -25.44 2.22 14.09
N GLY A 176 -24.78 1.10 14.45
CA GLY A 176 -23.97 0.29 13.53
C GLY A 176 -24.76 -0.43 12.42
N ASN A 177 -26.09 -0.48 12.54
CA ASN A 177 -27.00 -1.00 11.51
C ASN A 177 -27.69 0.12 10.70
N SER A 178 -27.40 1.39 11.00
CA SER A 178 -27.99 2.53 10.28
C SER A 178 -27.37 2.77 8.90
N ALA A 179 -28.16 3.37 8.00
CA ALA A 179 -27.71 3.71 6.66
C ALA A 179 -26.65 4.83 6.60
N ALA A 180 -26.41 5.55 7.71
CA ALA A 180 -25.47 6.66 7.79
C ALA A 180 -24.05 6.25 8.25
N GLY A 181 -23.85 5.02 8.74
CA GLY A 181 -22.54 4.58 9.23
C GLY A 181 -21.49 4.37 8.12
N ARG A 182 -20.22 4.32 8.50
CA ARG A 182 -19.11 4.02 7.58
C ARG A 182 -19.14 2.57 7.13
N SER A 183 -18.59 2.28 5.96
CA SER A 183 -18.64 0.98 5.31
C SER A 183 -17.29 0.53 4.78
N ASN A 184 -17.17 -0.78 4.56
CA ASN A 184 -16.24 -1.34 3.59
C ASN A 184 -17.04 -1.92 2.44
N HIS A 185 -16.55 -1.82 1.22
CA HIS A 185 -17.19 -2.45 0.06
C HIS A 185 -16.20 -3.03 -0.94
N LEU A 186 -16.64 -4.12 -1.55
CA LEU A 186 -16.11 -4.66 -2.79
C LEU A 186 -17.23 -4.50 -3.83
N VAL A 187 -17.00 -3.68 -4.85
CA VAL A 187 -17.99 -3.40 -5.89
C VAL A 187 -17.43 -3.71 -7.27
N MET A 188 -18.27 -4.29 -8.11
CA MET A 188 -18.08 -4.48 -9.54
C MET A 188 -19.16 -3.66 -10.25
N ASP A 189 -18.74 -2.80 -11.17
CA ASP A 189 -19.63 -2.03 -12.05
C ASP A 189 -19.55 -2.63 -13.45
N ASP A 190 -20.64 -3.24 -13.89
CA ASP A 190 -20.76 -3.87 -15.21
C ASP A 190 -21.35 -2.92 -16.26
N THR A 191 -21.28 -1.60 -16.02
CA THR A 191 -21.69 -0.59 -17.00
C THR A 191 -20.94 -0.80 -18.31
N ALA A 192 -21.67 -0.99 -19.40
CA ALA A 192 -21.11 -1.24 -20.74
C ALA A 192 -20.05 -0.18 -21.12
N GLY A 193 -18.87 -0.67 -21.51
CA GLY A 193 -17.71 0.16 -21.89
C GLY A 193 -17.01 0.88 -20.73
N ARG A 194 -17.46 0.70 -19.48
CA ARG A 194 -16.96 1.41 -18.30
C ARG A 194 -16.86 0.47 -17.09
N ILE A 195 -16.33 -0.74 -17.31
CA ILE A 195 -16.20 -1.71 -16.23
C ILE A 195 -15.25 -1.18 -15.14
N GLN A 196 -15.63 -1.38 -13.88
CA GLN A 196 -14.83 -0.98 -12.72
C GLN A 196 -14.88 -2.05 -11.65
N ALA A 197 -13.73 -2.33 -11.02
CA ALA A 197 -13.68 -3.05 -9.76
C ALA A 197 -13.11 -2.12 -8.68
N GLN A 198 -13.71 -2.11 -7.49
CA GLN A 198 -13.22 -1.31 -6.38
C GLN A 198 -13.33 -2.06 -5.06
N LEU A 199 -12.22 -2.12 -4.32
CA LEU A 199 -12.16 -2.47 -2.91
C LEU A 199 -11.90 -1.20 -2.11
N LYS A 200 -12.76 -0.89 -1.15
CA LYS A 200 -12.69 0.36 -0.40
C LYS A 200 -13.08 0.19 1.05
N SER A 201 -12.41 0.96 1.89
CA SER A 201 -12.82 1.29 3.25
C SER A 201 -13.12 2.78 3.35
N ASP A 202 -14.20 3.13 4.05
CA ASP A 202 -14.47 4.51 4.47
C ASP A 202 -13.51 4.97 5.57
N HIS A 203 -12.67 4.08 6.10
CA HIS A 203 -11.55 4.50 6.94
C HIS A 203 -10.51 5.23 6.10
N GLN A 204 -10.47 6.55 6.27
CA GLN A 204 -9.46 7.42 5.66
C GLN A 204 -9.45 7.28 4.13
N HIS A 205 -10.65 7.01 3.59
CA HIS A 205 -10.91 6.68 2.20
C HIS A 205 -9.85 5.78 1.52
N SER A 206 -9.44 4.72 2.21
CA SER A 206 -8.45 3.79 1.68
C SER A 206 -9.07 2.89 0.61
N SER A 207 -8.55 2.88 -0.61
CA SER A 207 -9.14 2.11 -1.72
C SER A 207 -8.15 1.67 -2.80
N LEU A 208 -8.46 0.54 -3.42
CA LEU A 208 -7.93 0.10 -4.72
C LEU A 208 -9.07 0.14 -5.75
N SER A 209 -8.90 0.89 -6.83
CA SER A 209 -9.87 0.96 -7.95
C SER A 209 -9.18 0.58 -9.26
N LEU A 210 -9.84 -0.22 -10.09
CA LEU A 210 -9.35 -0.73 -11.38
C LEU A 210 -10.39 -0.48 -12.48
N GLY A 211 -9.94 -0.16 -13.70
CA GLY A 211 -10.80 0.00 -14.87
C GLY A 211 -11.20 1.46 -15.13
N SER A 212 -12.46 1.71 -15.47
CA SER A 212 -13.02 3.06 -15.66
C SER A 212 -13.44 3.64 -14.31
N ILE A 213 -12.54 4.35 -13.65
CA ILE A 213 -12.66 4.74 -12.25
C ILE A 213 -13.67 5.88 -12.10
N THR A 214 -14.82 5.58 -11.51
CA THR A 214 -15.81 6.53 -11.01
C THR A 214 -15.85 6.53 -9.48
N ARG A 215 -16.37 7.61 -8.91
CA ARG A 215 -16.57 7.71 -7.46
C ARG A 215 -17.79 6.87 -7.04
N ILE A 216 -17.56 5.85 -6.21
CA ILE A 216 -18.60 5.00 -5.58
C ILE A 216 -18.34 5.02 -4.07
N GLU A 217 -18.88 6.02 -3.37
CA GLU A 217 -18.60 6.25 -1.94
C GLU A 217 -19.76 5.83 -1.03
N ASP A 218 -20.99 5.86 -1.54
CA ASP A 218 -22.17 5.65 -0.71
C ASP A 218 -23.30 4.94 -1.47
N ASN A 219 -24.51 4.95 -0.89
CA ASN A 219 -25.67 4.28 -1.47
C ASN A 219 -26.08 4.88 -2.82
N GLN A 220 -25.74 6.14 -3.12
CA GLN A 220 -26.10 6.76 -4.40
C GLN A 220 -25.44 6.03 -5.59
N GLY A 221 -24.39 5.25 -5.34
CA GLY A 221 -23.65 4.50 -6.36
C GLY A 221 -22.69 5.39 -7.13
N ARG A 222 -22.67 5.24 -8.46
CA ARG A 222 -21.76 5.96 -9.36
C ARG A 222 -22.00 7.47 -9.30
N LYS A 223 -20.92 8.24 -9.14
CA LYS A 223 -20.88 9.71 -9.20
C LYS A 223 -19.92 10.17 -10.30
N GLU A 224 -19.04 11.13 -10.03
CA GLU A 224 -18.15 11.70 -11.04
C GLU A 224 -17.07 10.69 -11.48
N ALA A 225 -16.69 10.77 -12.76
CA ALA A 225 -15.52 10.07 -13.28
C ALA A 225 -14.23 10.65 -12.68
N ARG A 226 -13.23 9.77 -12.45
CA ARG A 226 -11.95 10.12 -11.82
C ARG A 226 -10.72 9.71 -12.64
N GLY A 227 -10.87 8.79 -13.60
CA GLY A 227 -9.80 8.41 -14.51
C GLY A 227 -9.96 6.99 -15.04
N GLU A 228 -8.93 6.50 -15.73
CA GLU A 228 -8.86 5.13 -16.26
C GLU A 228 -7.53 4.49 -15.85
N GLY A 229 -7.53 3.18 -15.60
CA GLY A 229 -6.34 2.42 -15.21
C GLY A 229 -6.47 1.84 -13.80
N PHE A 230 -5.52 2.14 -12.92
CA PHE A 230 -5.59 1.75 -11.50
C PHE A 230 -5.33 2.95 -10.60
N GLU A 231 -5.97 2.96 -9.43
CA GLU A 231 -5.70 3.92 -8.37
C GLU A 231 -5.59 3.18 -7.03
N LEU A 232 -4.45 3.36 -6.36
CA LEU A 232 -4.26 3.02 -4.96
C LEU A 232 -4.16 4.33 -4.16
N ARG A 233 -5.08 4.55 -3.22
CA ARG A 233 -5.12 5.80 -2.44
C ARG A 233 -5.50 5.58 -0.98
N THR A 234 -5.11 6.52 -0.13
CA THR A 234 -5.51 6.65 1.28
C THR A 234 -5.21 8.06 1.78
N ASP A 235 -5.96 8.56 2.75
CA ASP A 235 -5.66 9.82 3.46
C ASP A 235 -4.63 9.61 4.59
N ARG A 236 -4.14 8.38 4.78
CA ARG A 236 -3.11 8.01 5.78
C ARG A 236 -1.85 7.47 5.11
N HIS A 237 -1.09 6.67 5.84
CA HIS A 237 0.17 6.11 5.36
C HIS A 237 -0.08 5.10 4.24
N GLY A 238 0.57 5.32 3.10
CA GLY A 238 0.75 4.32 2.05
C GLY A 238 2.12 3.68 2.16
N VAL A 239 2.20 2.36 2.05
CA VAL A 239 3.46 1.62 2.03
C VAL A 239 3.42 0.64 0.86
N LEU A 240 4.41 0.76 -0.03
CA LEU A 240 4.73 -0.27 -1.03
C LEU A 240 6.04 -0.92 -0.60
N ARG A 241 6.04 -2.23 -0.41
CA ARG A 241 7.20 -3.00 0.03
C ARG A 241 7.30 -4.29 -0.77
N ALA A 242 8.45 -4.51 -1.38
CA ALA A 242 8.79 -5.74 -2.08
C ALA A 242 10.18 -6.19 -1.63
N GLN A 243 10.28 -7.42 -1.13
CA GLN A 243 11.50 -7.94 -0.52
C GLN A 243 12.56 -8.28 -1.57
N ASP A 244 12.15 -8.68 -2.77
CA ASP A 244 13.03 -9.17 -3.83
C ASP A 244 13.25 -8.12 -4.94
N GLY A 245 12.88 -6.86 -4.68
CA GLY A 245 13.03 -5.74 -5.63
C GLY A 245 11.69 -5.16 -6.13
N MET A 246 11.75 -4.00 -6.76
CA MET A 246 10.57 -3.26 -7.22
C MET A 246 10.83 -2.58 -8.57
N LEU A 247 9.99 -2.88 -9.57
CA LEU A 247 9.93 -2.14 -10.83
C LEU A 247 8.74 -1.17 -10.82
N ILE A 248 8.99 0.12 -11.00
CA ILE A 248 7.96 1.13 -11.27
C ILE A 248 8.23 1.68 -12.66
N SER A 249 7.35 1.37 -13.60
CA SER A 249 7.59 1.60 -15.03
C SER A 249 6.37 2.18 -15.75
N THR A 250 6.65 3.06 -16.72
CA THR A 250 5.67 3.46 -17.74
C THR A 250 5.99 2.85 -19.10
N GLU A 251 6.85 1.82 -19.16
CA GLU A 251 7.08 1.02 -20.36
C GLU A 251 5.87 0.15 -20.67
N GLY A 252 5.45 0.13 -21.94
CA GLY A 252 4.23 -0.53 -22.36
C GLY A 252 4.35 -2.05 -22.42
N ARG A 253 3.38 -2.75 -21.83
CA ARG A 253 3.14 -4.18 -22.01
C ARG A 253 1.68 -4.40 -22.41
N ALA A 254 1.39 -4.22 -23.70
CA ALA A 254 0.02 -4.31 -24.21
C ALA A 254 -0.59 -5.67 -23.88
N ASN A 255 -1.81 -5.68 -23.33
CA ASN A 255 -2.51 -6.89 -22.89
C ASN A 255 -1.72 -7.75 -21.88
N ALA A 256 -0.86 -7.13 -21.06
CA ALA A 256 0.05 -7.82 -20.13
C ALA A 256 0.92 -8.89 -20.81
N ALA A 257 1.32 -8.67 -22.07
CA ALA A 257 2.26 -9.53 -22.77
C ALA A 257 3.67 -9.40 -22.17
N GLY A 258 4.41 -10.52 -22.12
CA GLY A 258 5.75 -10.58 -21.54
C GLY A 258 5.74 -10.97 -20.05
N GLY A 259 6.91 -10.95 -19.43
CA GLY A 259 7.07 -11.18 -17.99
C GLY A 259 6.69 -9.94 -17.17
N MET A 260 6.28 -10.13 -15.91
CA MET A 260 5.95 -9.01 -15.00
C MET A 260 7.15 -8.06 -14.75
N LEU A 261 8.37 -8.58 -14.83
CA LEU A 261 9.62 -7.84 -14.63
C LEU A 261 10.37 -7.56 -15.94
N ASP A 262 9.76 -7.81 -17.09
CA ASP A 262 10.39 -7.57 -18.39
C ASP A 262 10.81 -6.09 -18.52
N MET A 263 12.11 -5.84 -18.68
CA MET A 263 12.72 -4.51 -18.65
C MET A 263 13.94 -4.35 -19.57
N ASP A 264 13.99 -5.09 -20.68
CA ASP A 264 15.12 -5.09 -21.63
C ASP A 264 15.54 -3.67 -22.07
N GLU A 265 14.58 -2.80 -22.35
CA GLU A 265 14.82 -1.42 -22.78
C GLU A 265 15.50 -0.59 -21.67
N THR A 266 15.17 -0.89 -20.41
CA THR A 266 15.77 -0.26 -19.24
C THR A 266 17.19 -0.75 -19.02
N VAL A 267 17.42 -2.07 -19.11
CA VAL A 267 18.76 -2.66 -19.02
C VAL A 267 19.68 -2.10 -20.11
N GLN A 268 19.18 -1.94 -21.34
CA GLN A 268 19.94 -1.33 -22.43
C GLN A 268 20.33 0.12 -22.13
N ARG A 269 19.42 0.94 -21.58
CA ARG A 269 19.73 2.32 -21.18
C ARG A 269 20.77 2.38 -20.06
N LEU A 270 20.69 1.48 -19.08
CA LEU A 270 21.65 1.37 -17.99
C LEU A 270 23.04 0.96 -18.48
N ARG A 271 23.12 0.02 -19.44
CA ARG A 271 24.38 -0.37 -20.10
C ARG A 271 24.98 0.79 -20.91
N ALA A 272 24.18 1.51 -21.68
CA ALA A 272 24.65 2.69 -22.40
C ALA A 272 25.18 3.80 -21.45
N ALA A 273 24.56 3.98 -20.29
CA ALA A 273 25.05 4.90 -19.27
C ALA A 273 26.40 4.44 -18.67
N GLN A 274 26.56 3.14 -18.42
CA GLN A 274 27.82 2.55 -17.99
C GLN A 274 28.93 2.77 -19.03
N ASP A 275 28.68 2.47 -20.31
CA ASP A 275 29.66 2.66 -21.39
C ASP A 275 30.12 4.13 -21.52
N GLN A 276 29.20 5.07 -21.26
CA GLN A 276 29.53 6.51 -21.22
C GLN A 276 30.46 6.86 -20.04
N HIS A 277 30.22 6.28 -18.86
CA HIS A 277 31.13 6.41 -17.71
C HIS A 277 32.52 5.84 -18.04
N ASP A 278 32.57 4.65 -18.63
CA ASP A 278 33.81 3.97 -19.00
C ASP A 278 34.65 4.80 -19.97
N THR A 279 34.01 5.33 -21.01
CA THR A 279 34.67 6.15 -22.03
C THR A 279 35.23 7.47 -21.47
N LEU A 280 34.48 8.16 -20.62
CA LEU A 280 34.91 9.45 -20.07
C LEU A 280 35.99 9.29 -18.98
N ALA A 281 35.92 8.22 -18.20
CA ALA A 281 36.94 7.87 -17.21
C ALA A 281 38.29 7.57 -17.86
N GLY A 282 38.31 6.71 -18.89
CA GLY A 282 39.55 6.38 -19.59
C GLY A 282 40.21 7.62 -20.20
N ALA A 283 39.40 8.56 -20.71
CA ALA A 283 39.90 9.86 -21.16
C ALA A 283 40.45 10.72 -20.01
N ALA A 284 39.76 10.78 -18.86
CA ALA A 284 40.22 11.53 -17.70
C ALA A 284 41.54 10.97 -17.14
N GLN A 285 41.68 9.65 -17.07
CA GLN A 285 42.90 8.95 -16.66
C GLN A 285 44.07 9.20 -17.62
N THR A 286 43.81 9.11 -18.93
CA THR A 286 44.82 9.41 -19.97
C THR A 286 45.38 10.83 -19.83
N HIS A 287 44.56 11.76 -19.33
CA HIS A 287 44.93 13.16 -19.12
C HIS A 287 45.30 13.49 -17.66
N GLY A 288 45.46 12.49 -16.79
CA GLY A 288 45.88 12.67 -15.39
C GLY A 288 44.89 13.44 -14.51
N ALA A 289 43.63 13.55 -14.93
CA ALA A 289 42.58 14.19 -14.14
C ALA A 289 41.97 13.25 -13.11
N GLN A 290 42.14 11.94 -13.31
CA GLN A 290 41.69 10.87 -12.41
C GLN A 290 42.79 9.80 -12.30
N ASP A 291 42.89 9.17 -11.15
CA ASP A 291 43.86 8.13 -10.85
C ASP A 291 43.29 6.75 -11.20
N ALA A 292 44.10 5.92 -11.86
CA ALA A 292 43.71 4.55 -12.21
C ALA A 292 43.67 3.67 -10.95
N GLY A 293 42.66 2.81 -10.85
CA GLY A 293 42.45 1.85 -9.77
C GLY A 293 41.78 2.39 -8.51
N ASP A 294 41.50 3.69 -8.41
CA ASP A 294 40.91 4.32 -7.22
C ASP A 294 39.64 5.12 -7.55
N ASP A 295 39.77 6.14 -8.40
CA ASP A 295 38.69 7.11 -8.68
C ASP A 295 37.45 6.47 -9.36
N GLN A 296 37.43 6.45 -10.70
CA GLN A 296 36.21 6.10 -11.44
C GLN A 296 36.09 4.59 -11.68
N ASP A 297 37.19 3.84 -11.58
CA ASP A 297 37.19 2.38 -11.80
C ASP A 297 36.33 1.64 -10.76
N THR A 298 36.34 2.10 -9.50
CA THR A 298 35.51 1.56 -8.43
C THR A 298 34.02 1.79 -8.69
N VAL A 299 33.67 3.00 -9.17
CA VAL A 299 32.31 3.37 -9.57
C VAL A 299 31.84 2.49 -10.74
N GLN A 300 32.67 2.30 -11.76
CA GLN A 300 32.31 1.50 -12.93
C GLN A 300 32.02 0.04 -12.58
N GLN A 301 32.87 -0.58 -11.77
CA GLN A 301 32.68 -1.96 -11.31
C GLN A 301 31.37 -2.11 -10.54
N ALA A 302 31.06 -1.15 -9.65
CA ALA A 302 29.82 -1.15 -8.90
C ALA A 302 28.58 -0.97 -9.80
N LEU A 303 28.62 -0.05 -10.78
CA LEU A 303 27.53 0.15 -11.73
C LEU A 303 27.31 -1.07 -12.64
N LYS A 304 28.40 -1.70 -13.08
CA LYS A 304 28.32 -2.94 -13.87
C LYS A 304 27.66 -4.06 -13.08
N ALA A 305 28.10 -4.30 -11.85
CA ALA A 305 27.52 -5.32 -10.97
C ALA A 305 26.02 -5.07 -10.72
N GLN A 306 25.66 -3.81 -10.43
CA GLN A 306 24.25 -3.42 -10.28
C GLN A 306 23.43 -3.69 -11.55
N ASN A 307 23.96 -3.34 -12.73
CA ASN A 307 23.27 -3.58 -14.00
C ASN A 307 23.08 -5.07 -14.28
N ASP A 308 24.07 -5.90 -13.94
CA ASP A 308 24.00 -7.36 -14.11
C ASP A 308 22.99 -7.99 -13.13
N GLU A 309 22.88 -7.48 -11.89
CA GLU A 309 21.87 -7.90 -10.93
C GLU A 309 20.45 -7.48 -11.33
N ILE A 310 20.28 -6.26 -11.87
CA ILE A 310 19.00 -5.77 -12.40
C ILE A 310 18.56 -6.61 -13.60
N ALA A 311 19.47 -6.82 -14.56
CA ALA A 311 19.19 -7.58 -15.78
C ALA A 311 18.94 -9.07 -15.51
N GLY A 312 19.57 -9.62 -14.48
CA GLY A 312 19.41 -11.03 -14.16
C GLY A 312 20.15 -11.98 -15.10
N SER A 313 19.80 -13.26 -15.04
CA SER A 313 20.25 -14.27 -16.01
C SER A 313 19.07 -14.94 -16.68
N ALA A 314 19.10 -15.01 -18.00
CA ALA A 314 18.10 -15.71 -18.81
C ALA A 314 18.14 -17.25 -18.69
N GLN A 315 18.90 -17.80 -17.73
CA GLN A 315 19.10 -19.25 -17.55
C GLN A 315 18.12 -19.89 -16.55
N ASP A 316 17.37 -19.08 -15.79
CA ASP A 316 16.40 -19.59 -14.83
C ASP A 316 15.04 -19.86 -15.49
N SER A 317 14.38 -20.96 -15.09
CA SER A 317 13.03 -21.34 -15.55
C SER A 317 12.05 -21.32 -14.36
N PRO A 318 10.95 -20.54 -14.42
CA PRO A 318 10.59 -19.60 -15.49
C PRO A 318 11.60 -18.44 -15.61
N PRO A 319 11.68 -17.74 -16.76
CA PRO A 319 12.57 -16.60 -16.99
C PRO A 319 12.11 -15.40 -16.17
N LEU A 320 12.31 -15.48 -14.86
CA LEU A 320 12.08 -14.48 -13.84
C LEU A 320 13.43 -14.21 -13.17
N GLY A 321 14.41 -13.85 -13.99
CA GLY A 321 15.81 -13.74 -13.57
C GLY A 321 16.18 -12.33 -13.13
N GLU A 322 15.37 -11.33 -13.49
CA GLU A 322 15.59 -9.91 -13.22
C GLU A 322 15.50 -9.60 -11.71
N LEU A 323 16.19 -8.55 -11.28
CA LEU A 323 16.26 -8.13 -9.87
C LEU A 323 16.80 -9.23 -8.93
N LYS A 324 17.99 -9.78 -9.22
CA LYS A 324 18.68 -10.78 -8.35
C LYS A 324 19.02 -10.28 -6.95
N ALA A 325 18.97 -8.96 -6.78
CA ALA A 325 19.11 -8.27 -5.52
C ALA A 325 17.95 -7.25 -5.42
N PRO A 326 17.59 -6.78 -4.21
CA PRO A 326 16.40 -5.97 -3.96
C PRO A 326 16.52 -4.52 -4.46
N HIS A 327 16.72 -4.37 -5.77
CA HIS A 327 16.81 -3.08 -6.46
C HIS A 327 15.42 -2.47 -6.62
N MET A 328 15.34 -1.14 -6.50
CA MET A 328 14.19 -0.37 -6.98
C MET A 328 14.58 0.29 -8.30
N VAL A 329 13.83 -0.01 -9.36
CA VAL A 329 14.06 0.53 -10.71
C VAL A 329 12.89 1.43 -11.08
N LEU A 330 13.21 2.70 -11.42
CA LEU A 330 12.27 3.66 -12.00
C LEU A 330 12.56 3.77 -13.49
N ALA A 331 11.58 3.42 -14.33
CA ALA A 331 11.75 3.38 -15.79
C ALA A 331 10.67 4.17 -16.52
N SER A 332 11.06 4.92 -17.54
CA SER A 332 10.13 5.62 -18.43
C SER A 332 10.76 5.82 -19.81
N PRO A 333 10.00 5.62 -20.90
CA PRO A 333 10.47 5.94 -22.25
C PRO A 333 10.50 7.46 -22.51
N ALA A 334 9.79 8.27 -21.72
CA ALA A 334 9.63 9.71 -21.93
C ALA A 334 10.45 10.57 -20.96
N GLY A 335 10.46 10.22 -19.67
CA GLY A 335 11.20 10.96 -18.65
C GLY A 335 10.69 10.74 -17.24
N ILE A 336 11.48 11.18 -16.25
CA ILE A 336 11.17 11.07 -14.83
C ILE A 336 11.32 12.46 -14.21
N ALA A 337 10.34 12.87 -13.41
CA ALA A 337 10.36 14.14 -12.68
C ALA A 337 10.23 13.89 -11.17
N ALA A 338 11.08 14.54 -10.38
CA ALA A 338 11.02 14.53 -8.92
C ALA A 338 10.91 15.97 -8.42
N THR A 339 9.88 16.26 -7.62
CA THR A 339 9.62 17.60 -7.07
C THR A 339 9.26 17.51 -5.59
N ALA A 340 9.58 18.55 -4.82
CA ALA A 340 9.24 18.68 -3.41
C ALA A 340 8.94 20.15 -3.09
N GLY A 341 7.96 20.40 -2.21
CA GLY A 341 7.65 21.76 -1.75
C GLY A 341 8.73 22.35 -0.83
N GLU A 342 9.55 21.49 -0.22
CA GLU A 342 10.67 21.88 0.64
C GLU A 342 11.98 21.29 0.11
N SER A 343 12.48 20.20 0.71
CA SER A 343 13.79 19.63 0.41
C SER A 343 13.69 18.34 -0.39
N LEU A 344 14.56 18.18 -1.39
CA LEU A 344 14.84 16.91 -2.06
C LEU A 344 16.22 16.41 -1.61
N ARG A 345 16.34 15.13 -1.23
CA ARG A 345 17.62 14.51 -0.84
C ARG A 345 17.86 13.24 -1.66
N LEU A 346 19.09 13.09 -2.16
CA LEU A 346 19.60 11.87 -2.78
C LEU A 346 20.84 11.46 -1.98
N HIS A 347 20.87 10.23 -1.48
CA HIS A 347 21.95 9.71 -0.65
C HIS A 347 22.20 8.24 -0.98
N SER A 348 23.47 7.87 -1.09
CA SER A 348 23.94 6.49 -1.23
C SER A 348 24.98 6.20 -0.15
N GLY A 349 24.96 5.00 0.43
CA GLY A 349 26.08 4.51 1.26
C GLY A 349 27.30 4.12 0.41
N GLY A 350 27.09 3.77 -0.86
CA GLY A 350 28.12 3.58 -1.88
C GLY A 350 28.19 4.78 -2.84
N HIS A 351 28.39 4.50 -4.13
CA HIS A 351 28.55 5.53 -5.16
C HIS A 351 27.22 6.16 -5.59
N THR A 352 27.25 7.47 -5.89
CA THR A 352 26.17 8.17 -6.61
C THR A 352 26.68 8.53 -8.01
N ALA A 353 26.07 7.95 -9.05
CA ALA A 353 26.39 8.25 -10.44
C ALA A 353 25.27 9.09 -11.09
N VAL A 354 25.65 10.12 -11.85
CA VAL A 354 24.73 10.96 -12.62
C VAL A 354 25.21 11.01 -14.06
N THR A 355 24.44 10.40 -14.96
CA THR A 355 24.78 10.28 -16.38
C THR A 355 23.74 11.01 -17.24
N SER A 356 24.20 11.71 -18.27
CA SER A 356 23.33 12.32 -19.28
C SER A 356 23.97 12.15 -20.65
N GLY A 357 23.23 11.65 -21.63
CA GLY A 357 23.67 11.62 -23.03
C GLY A 357 23.81 13.02 -23.65
N GLN A 358 23.34 14.06 -22.95
CA GLN A 358 23.39 15.46 -23.37
C GLN A 358 24.01 16.31 -22.24
N HIS A 359 23.34 17.39 -21.82
CA HIS A 359 23.83 18.28 -20.77
C HIS A 359 23.37 17.81 -19.39
N ILE A 360 24.19 18.10 -18.37
CA ILE A 360 23.76 18.17 -16.98
C ILE A 360 23.66 19.67 -16.65
N SER A 361 22.46 20.12 -16.26
CA SER A 361 22.20 21.52 -15.88
C SER A 361 21.91 21.60 -14.39
N VAL A 362 22.76 22.30 -13.65
CA VAL A 362 22.60 22.56 -12.22
C VAL A 362 22.37 24.05 -12.01
N SER A 363 21.26 24.40 -11.36
CA SER A 363 20.90 25.78 -11.05
C SER A 363 20.50 25.90 -9.58
N ALA A 364 21.03 26.91 -8.90
CA ALA A 364 20.69 27.22 -7.52
C ALA A 364 20.41 28.72 -7.41
N ALA A 365 19.26 29.08 -6.84
CA ALA A 365 18.95 30.48 -6.52
C ALA A 365 19.85 31.03 -5.41
N GLY A 366 20.29 30.15 -4.50
CA GLY A 366 21.26 30.44 -3.46
C GLY A 366 22.71 30.20 -3.93
N ARG A 367 23.41 29.30 -3.25
CA ARG A 367 24.78 28.91 -3.59
C ARG A 367 24.79 27.46 -4.08
N TRP A 368 25.63 27.17 -5.05
CA TRP A 368 26.08 25.81 -5.29
C TRP A 368 27.25 25.50 -4.35
N LEU A 369 27.07 24.51 -3.49
CA LEU A 369 28.07 24.08 -2.51
C LEU A 369 28.54 22.68 -2.89
N ALA A 370 29.85 22.52 -3.02
CA ALA A 370 30.49 21.24 -3.30
C ALA A 370 31.64 21.05 -2.29
N SER A 371 31.64 19.91 -1.59
CA SER A 371 32.66 19.57 -0.61
C SER A 371 32.98 18.10 -0.74
N ALA A 372 34.27 17.77 -0.82
CA ALA A 372 34.76 16.41 -0.94
C ALA A 372 35.89 16.20 0.08
N ALA A 373 35.85 15.07 0.78
CA ALA A 373 36.84 14.78 1.84
C ALA A 373 38.22 14.45 1.27
N GLN A 374 38.28 13.81 0.09
CA GLN A 374 39.53 13.35 -0.51
C GLN A 374 39.97 14.21 -1.69
N GLY A 375 39.04 14.64 -2.55
CA GLY A 375 39.39 15.48 -3.68
C GLY A 375 38.21 15.86 -4.56
N LEU A 376 38.39 16.96 -5.29
CA LEU A 376 37.51 17.37 -6.38
C LEU A 376 38.28 17.20 -7.69
N ARG A 377 37.82 16.31 -8.57
CA ARG A 377 38.35 16.13 -9.94
C ARG A 377 37.40 16.74 -10.95
N SER A 378 37.92 17.47 -11.93
CA SER A 378 37.11 18.07 -12.99
C SER A 378 37.82 17.91 -14.32
N PHE A 379 37.17 17.24 -15.25
CA PHE A 379 37.72 16.93 -16.57
C PHE A 379 36.74 17.33 -17.67
N VAL A 380 37.26 17.95 -18.72
CA VAL A 380 36.49 18.30 -19.92
C VAL A 380 37.25 17.82 -21.15
N ARG A 381 36.71 16.82 -21.84
CA ARG A 381 37.34 16.25 -23.06
C ARG A 381 37.39 17.25 -24.21
N LYS A 382 36.36 18.08 -24.37
CA LYS A 382 36.22 19.05 -25.49
C LYS A 382 35.43 20.28 -25.03
N GLY A 383 35.80 21.46 -25.52
CA GLY A 383 35.10 22.73 -25.25
C GLY A 383 35.74 23.60 -24.15
N GLY A 384 36.62 23.01 -23.34
CA GLY A 384 37.36 23.71 -22.28
C GLY A 384 36.53 24.00 -21.02
N LEU A 385 37.22 24.49 -19.99
CA LEU A 385 36.63 24.82 -18.68
C LEU A 385 36.51 26.35 -18.53
N LYS A 386 35.39 26.82 -17.96
CA LYS A 386 35.14 28.25 -17.70
C LYS A 386 34.68 28.45 -16.26
N TRP A 387 35.42 29.27 -15.52
CA TRP A 387 35.05 29.75 -14.18
C TRP A 387 34.93 31.26 -14.21
N ILE A 388 33.70 31.76 -14.12
CA ILE A 388 33.39 33.19 -14.27
C ILE A 388 32.53 33.64 -13.10
N ALA A 389 33.00 34.64 -12.36
CA ALA A 389 32.18 35.39 -11.41
C ALA A 389 31.79 36.72 -12.07
N SER A 390 30.50 36.97 -12.27
CA SER A 390 30.02 38.24 -12.84
C SER A 390 30.24 39.42 -11.88
N ARG A 391 30.16 39.14 -10.57
CA ARG A 391 30.46 40.05 -9.47
C ARG A 391 31.15 39.27 -8.36
N GLY A 392 31.95 39.97 -7.57
CA GLY A 392 32.73 39.37 -6.49
C GLY A 392 34.03 38.70 -6.97
N PRO A 393 34.92 38.33 -6.03
CA PRO A 393 36.23 37.78 -6.36
C PRO A 393 36.16 36.30 -6.73
N VAL A 394 37.05 35.86 -7.62
CA VAL A 394 37.42 34.45 -7.77
C VAL A 394 38.63 34.19 -6.88
N GLN A 395 38.54 33.20 -5.99
CA GLN A 395 39.63 32.82 -5.09
C GLN A 395 40.04 31.37 -5.34
N VAL A 396 41.33 31.14 -5.54
CA VAL A 396 41.95 29.81 -5.65
C VAL A 396 43.12 29.78 -4.67
N GLN A 397 43.08 28.84 -3.74
CA GLN A 397 44.07 28.74 -2.65
C GLN A 397 44.40 27.26 -2.40
N ALA A 398 45.67 26.96 -2.16
CA ALA A 398 46.13 25.73 -1.56
C ALA A 398 46.69 26.08 -0.17
N HIS A 399 46.06 25.60 0.91
CA HIS A 399 46.50 25.89 2.29
C HIS A 399 47.69 25.02 2.69
N GLN A 400 47.72 23.78 2.17
CA GLN A 400 48.81 22.83 2.30
C GLN A 400 49.02 22.21 0.92
N GLY A 401 50.03 22.68 0.18
CA GLY A 401 50.33 22.23 -1.18
C GLY A 401 50.63 23.37 -2.13
N GLU A 402 50.75 23.02 -3.41
CA GLU A 402 51.04 23.97 -4.49
C GLU A 402 49.81 24.27 -5.35
N VAL A 403 49.79 25.46 -5.95
CA VAL A 403 48.88 25.78 -7.05
C VAL A 403 49.68 25.69 -8.33
N VAL A 404 49.30 24.74 -9.19
CA VAL A 404 49.96 24.49 -10.48
C VAL A 404 49.09 25.01 -11.62
N LEU A 405 49.63 25.91 -12.45
CA LEU A 405 48.98 26.44 -13.64
C LEU A 405 49.86 26.15 -14.86
N VAL A 406 49.42 25.21 -15.70
CA VAL A 406 50.15 24.81 -16.92
C VAL A 406 49.25 25.00 -18.14
N ALA A 407 49.82 25.52 -19.22
CA ALA A 407 49.20 25.55 -20.54
C ALA A 407 50.21 25.10 -21.59
N HIS A 408 49.74 24.33 -22.59
CA HIS A 408 50.56 23.98 -23.77
C HIS A 408 50.88 25.20 -24.65
N LYS A 409 50.04 26.24 -24.56
CA LYS A 409 50.22 27.52 -25.25
C LYS A 409 50.46 28.60 -24.19
N ASP A 410 49.83 29.75 -24.36
CA ASP A 410 50.08 30.89 -23.50
C ASP A 410 49.34 30.77 -22.16
N VAL A 411 50.04 31.18 -21.08
CA VAL A 411 49.40 31.57 -19.82
C VAL A 411 49.28 33.10 -19.81
N ARG A 412 48.04 33.61 -19.80
CA ARG A 412 47.78 35.06 -19.77
C ARG A 412 47.24 35.49 -18.41
N ILE A 413 47.99 36.35 -17.72
CA ILE A 413 47.57 37.00 -16.47
C ILE A 413 47.41 38.49 -16.76
N THR A 414 46.19 39.02 -16.62
CA THR A 414 45.88 40.41 -16.97
C THR A 414 45.00 41.05 -15.90
N SER A 415 45.39 42.23 -15.45
CA SER A 415 44.52 43.14 -14.70
C SER A 415 44.22 44.32 -15.60
N VAL A 416 42.93 44.53 -15.94
CA VAL A 416 42.52 45.57 -16.91
C VAL A 416 42.61 46.96 -16.31
N GLU A 417 42.06 47.14 -15.12
CA GLU A 417 42.01 48.44 -14.42
C GLU A 417 42.93 48.49 -13.19
N GLY A 418 43.39 47.32 -12.75
CA GLY A 418 44.07 47.15 -11.46
C GLY A 418 45.57 46.89 -11.60
N ARG A 419 46.07 46.04 -10.71
CA ARG A 419 47.49 45.66 -10.63
C ARG A 419 47.65 44.17 -10.47
N ILE A 420 48.71 43.62 -11.06
CA ILE A 420 49.18 42.26 -10.79
C ILE A 420 50.13 42.33 -9.59
N ARG A 421 49.87 41.52 -8.56
CA ARG A 421 50.77 41.37 -7.40
C ARG A 421 51.31 39.95 -7.37
N ILE A 422 52.63 39.84 -7.43
CA ILE A 422 53.35 38.59 -7.26
C ILE A 422 54.24 38.78 -6.04
N GLN A 423 54.03 37.96 -5.01
CA GLN A 423 54.80 38.01 -3.78
C GLN A 423 55.12 36.59 -3.32
N ALA A 424 56.31 36.41 -2.76
CA ALA A 424 56.74 35.15 -2.17
C ALA A 424 57.62 35.45 -0.94
N LYS A 425 57.42 34.69 0.14
CA LYS A 425 58.20 34.85 1.39
C LYS A 425 59.69 34.53 1.19
N LYS A 426 59.99 33.54 0.33
CA LYS A 426 61.36 33.05 0.08
C LYS A 426 61.98 33.63 -1.18
N LYS A 427 61.35 33.43 -2.34
CA LYS A 427 61.95 33.75 -3.64
C LYS A 427 60.87 33.91 -4.72
N VAL A 428 61.02 34.90 -5.60
CA VAL A 428 60.29 34.99 -6.89
C VAL A 428 61.27 34.67 -8.01
N VAL A 429 60.86 33.82 -8.95
CA VAL A 429 61.68 33.40 -10.10
C VAL A 429 60.85 33.54 -11.37
N LEU A 430 61.36 34.30 -12.34
CA LEU A 430 60.77 34.44 -13.66
C LEU A 430 61.81 33.99 -14.69
N ILE A 431 61.46 33.01 -15.52
CA ILE A 431 62.36 32.41 -16.52
C ILE A 431 61.64 32.37 -17.87
N GLY A 432 62.35 32.73 -18.94
CA GLY A 432 61.86 32.63 -20.31
C GLY A 432 63.00 32.63 -21.32
N GLY A 433 62.97 31.70 -22.28
CA GLY A 433 63.98 31.62 -23.36
C GLY A 433 65.43 31.51 -22.88
N GLY A 434 65.66 30.94 -21.68
CA GLY A 434 66.98 30.86 -21.06
C GLY A 434 67.45 32.12 -20.30
N SER A 435 66.68 33.21 -20.34
CA SER A 435 66.91 34.41 -19.51
C SER A 435 66.07 34.36 -18.24
N TYR A 436 66.51 35.04 -17.18
CA TYR A 436 65.81 35.01 -15.90
C TYR A 436 65.97 36.29 -15.05
N THR A 437 65.05 36.45 -14.09
CA THR A 437 65.24 37.31 -12.92
C THR A 437 64.77 36.59 -11.66
N GLU A 438 65.55 36.71 -10.59
CA GLU A 438 65.34 36.11 -9.28
C GLU A 438 65.37 37.21 -8.22
N TRP A 439 64.36 37.23 -7.35
CA TRP A 439 64.25 38.18 -6.24
C TRP A 439 64.18 37.42 -4.92
N SER A 440 65.13 37.67 -4.01
CA SER A 440 65.20 37.06 -2.68
C SER A 440 65.76 38.04 -1.64
N ALA A 441 65.86 37.60 -0.38
CA ALA A 441 66.50 38.38 0.68
C ALA A 441 68.02 38.60 0.46
N GLU A 442 68.65 37.76 -0.38
CA GLU A 442 70.07 37.88 -0.73
C GLU A 442 70.32 38.95 -1.81
N GLY A 443 69.28 39.37 -2.54
CA GLY A 443 69.35 40.41 -3.55
C GLY A 443 68.48 40.13 -4.78
N ILE A 444 68.75 40.90 -5.84
CA ILE A 444 68.14 40.72 -7.17
C ILE A 444 69.23 40.20 -8.11
N ARG A 445 68.99 39.04 -8.73
CA ARG A 445 69.87 38.46 -9.75
C ARG A 445 69.11 38.34 -11.07
N HIS A 446 69.69 38.84 -12.15
CA HIS A 446 69.18 38.59 -13.50
C HIS A 446 70.32 38.10 -14.39
N GLY A 447 69.99 37.30 -15.39
CA GLY A 447 70.98 36.74 -16.30
C GLY A 447 70.38 36.44 -17.66
N THR A 448 71.19 36.59 -18.70
CA THR A 448 70.86 36.24 -20.07
C THR A 448 72.11 35.78 -20.80
N ALA A 449 71.98 34.84 -21.75
CA ALA A 449 73.06 34.46 -22.66
C ALA A 449 73.15 35.39 -23.88
N GLY A 450 72.12 36.21 -24.11
CA GLY A 450 72.08 37.20 -25.19
C GLY A 450 72.54 38.58 -24.73
N SER A 451 72.24 39.60 -25.54
CA SER A 451 72.46 41.00 -25.16
C SER A 451 71.45 41.43 -24.09
N TRP A 452 71.95 42.06 -23.01
CA TRP A 452 71.11 42.78 -22.07
C TRP A 452 70.99 44.25 -22.50
N GLN A 453 69.77 44.70 -22.77
CA GLN A 453 69.47 46.08 -23.20
C GLN A 453 68.47 46.70 -22.21
N GLU A 454 68.82 47.86 -21.67
CA GLU A 454 67.97 48.64 -20.77
C GLU A 454 67.69 50.01 -21.40
N HIS A 455 66.42 50.39 -21.51
CA HIS A 455 65.99 51.69 -22.04
C HIS A 455 65.37 52.51 -20.93
N ALA A 456 66.04 53.58 -20.50
CA ALA A 456 65.53 54.52 -19.51
C ALA A 456 65.89 55.97 -19.86
N ALA A 457 65.07 56.92 -19.41
CA ALA A 457 65.41 58.34 -19.49
C ALA A 457 66.54 58.74 -18.51
N MET A 458 66.76 57.95 -17.45
CA MET A 458 67.79 58.15 -16.43
C MET A 458 68.20 56.81 -15.81
N HIS A 459 69.49 56.59 -15.61
CA HIS A 459 70.02 55.53 -14.78
C HIS A 459 70.67 56.17 -13.55
N ALA A 460 70.17 55.86 -12.35
CA ALA A 460 70.71 56.40 -11.10
C ALA A 460 70.95 55.26 -10.10
N GLN A 461 72.11 55.26 -9.47
CA GLN A 461 72.44 54.33 -8.38
C GLN A 461 72.12 55.01 -7.04
N VAL A 462 70.90 54.78 -6.55
CA VAL A 462 70.45 55.26 -5.24
C VAL A 462 70.64 54.16 -4.18
N GLY A 463 70.76 54.55 -2.91
CA GLY A 463 70.95 53.63 -1.79
C GLY A 463 69.82 52.60 -1.64
N PRO A 464 70.03 51.56 -0.81
CA PRO A 464 69.08 50.46 -0.67
C PRO A 464 67.73 50.94 -0.10
N MET A 465 66.64 50.36 -0.62
CA MET A 465 65.28 50.57 -0.13
C MET A 465 64.60 49.20 0.00
N SER A 466 63.92 48.95 1.11
CA SER A 466 63.18 47.71 1.34
C SER A 466 61.70 47.98 1.55
N ARG A 467 60.86 46.99 1.20
CA ARG A 467 59.44 46.96 1.53
C ARG A 467 59.13 45.67 2.28
N PRO A 468 58.38 45.71 3.39
CA PRO A 468 58.02 44.52 4.13
C PRO A 468 57.08 43.64 3.29
N ILE A 469 57.27 42.31 3.38
CA ILE A 469 56.34 41.34 2.79
C ILE A 469 55.10 41.30 3.67
N GLN A 470 53.93 41.58 3.10
CA GLN A 470 52.68 41.45 3.82
C GLN A 470 52.31 39.96 3.93
N GLU A 471 52.24 39.44 5.16
CA GLU A 471 51.79 38.07 5.38
C GLU A 471 50.33 37.93 4.93
N VAL A 472 50.05 36.89 4.14
CA VAL A 472 48.70 36.50 3.78
C VAL A 472 48.24 35.52 4.86
N PRO A 473 47.25 35.87 5.70
CA PRO A 473 46.76 34.96 6.71
C PRO A 473 46.07 33.78 6.01
N LEU A 474 46.74 32.63 6.01
CA LEU A 474 46.12 31.34 5.73
C LEU A 474 45.57 30.79 7.05
N PRO A 475 44.42 30.10 7.06
CA PRO A 475 43.94 29.44 8.25
C PRO A 475 45.04 28.55 8.84
N ALA A 476 45.29 28.66 10.14
CA ALA A 476 46.16 27.72 10.83
C ALA A 476 45.60 26.30 10.62
N ALA A 477 46.46 25.30 10.48
CA ALA A 477 46.03 23.90 10.46
C ALA A 477 45.24 23.64 11.75
N ALA A 478 43.91 23.63 11.67
CA ALA A 478 43.10 23.14 12.76
C ALA A 478 43.42 21.65 12.87
N GLU A 479 43.89 21.22 14.05
CA GLU A 479 43.88 19.80 14.38
C GLU A 479 42.46 19.29 14.13
N ALA A 480 42.33 18.31 13.24
CA ALA A 480 41.03 17.74 12.92
C ALA A 480 40.37 17.29 14.24
N PRO A 481 39.09 17.62 14.48
CA PRO A 481 38.38 17.03 15.60
C PRO A 481 38.42 15.51 15.42
N THR A 482 38.94 14.83 16.43
CA THR A 482 38.89 13.38 16.56
C THR A 482 37.42 12.99 16.70
N THR A 483 36.83 12.43 15.64
CA THR A 483 35.56 11.68 15.73
C THR A 483 35.67 10.40 14.95
#